data_AF-A0A2D7XU18-F1
#
_entry.id   AF-A0A2D7XU18-F1
#
_cell.length_a   1.000
_cell.length_b   1.000
_cell.length_c   1.000
_cell.angle_alpha   90.00
_cell.angle_beta   90.00
_cell.angle_gamma   90.00
#
_symmetry.space_group_name_H-M   'P 1'
#
loop_
_entity.id
_entity.type
_entity.pdbx_description
1 polymer ?
#
loop_
_entity_poly.entity_id
_entity_poly.type
_entity_poly.pdbx_seq_one_letter_code
_entity_poly.pdbx_strand_id
1 'polypeptide(L)'
;MTARYWLSAILLTAATTGHAFADESSEDVSPAQADISGEWAFEANTNDECSFTGLALLTRTDDPDRFECELTALQVCNVETWQVRQSCSAVRLGDQLIIDSTIEEFIQGRDIGAYMPDDFTLKIKSGDHMRGVLRSWGQHIAEFRRAEGVIG
;
A
#
# COMPACT_ATOMS: atom_id res chain seq x y z
N MET A 1 57.75 -66.46 0.90
CA MET A 1 58.47 -65.18 0.75
C MET A 1 57.60 -64.24 -0.08
N THR A 2 57.19 -63.12 0.51
CA THR A 2 56.99 -61.75 -0.07
C THR A 2 56.18 -61.58 -1.38
N ALA A 3 55.31 -60.59 -1.59
CA ALA A 3 54.67 -59.56 -0.78
C ALA A 3 53.58 -58.89 -1.66
N ARG A 4 52.57 -58.32 -0.98
CA ARG A 4 51.55 -57.32 -1.35
C ARG A 4 52.13 -56.17 -2.25
N TYR A 5 51.40 -55.44 -3.11
CA TYR A 5 50.41 -54.38 -2.81
C TYR A 5 49.84 -53.82 -4.18
N TRP A 6 48.51 -53.71 -4.43
CA TRP A 6 47.60 -52.51 -4.38
C TRP A 6 47.44 -51.73 -5.72
N LEU A 7 46.20 -51.66 -6.28
CA LEU A 7 45.26 -50.48 -6.38
C LEU A 7 45.78 -49.34 -7.29
N SER A 8 45.06 -48.68 -8.21
CA SER A 8 43.64 -48.39 -8.43
C SER A 8 43.36 -47.83 -9.85
N ALA A 9 42.10 -47.99 -10.29
CA ALA A 9 41.16 -47.05 -10.96
C ALA A 9 41.63 -45.90 -11.89
N ILE A 10 40.84 -45.66 -12.96
CA ILE A 10 40.10 -44.40 -13.20
C ILE A 10 38.89 -44.73 -14.10
N LEU A 11 37.68 -44.66 -13.53
CA LEU A 11 36.43 -44.54 -14.29
C LEU A 11 36.15 -43.04 -14.47
N LEU A 12 35.99 -42.60 -15.71
CA LEU A 12 35.60 -41.24 -16.05
C LEU A 12 34.08 -41.19 -16.20
N THR A 13 33.37 -40.78 -15.16
CA THR A 13 31.93 -40.48 -15.22
C THR A 13 31.73 -39.02 -15.60
N ALA A 14 31.18 -38.77 -16.80
CA ALA A 14 30.74 -37.46 -17.23
C ALA A 14 29.43 -37.09 -16.48
N ALA A 15 29.50 -36.11 -15.59
CA ALA A 15 28.34 -35.53 -14.94
C ALA A 15 27.75 -34.43 -15.85
N THR A 16 26.55 -34.66 -16.38
CA THR A 16 25.74 -33.63 -17.03
C THR A 16 25.12 -32.74 -15.95
N THR A 17 25.58 -31.49 -15.84
CA THR A 17 24.98 -30.44 -15.00
C THR A 17 23.68 -29.93 -15.63
N GLY A 18 22.57 -30.57 -15.27
CA GLY A 18 21.24 -29.99 -15.46
C GLY A 18 21.10 -28.77 -14.54
N HIS A 19 21.05 -27.57 -15.12
CA HIS A 19 20.67 -26.37 -14.38
C HIS A 19 19.17 -26.46 -14.08
N ALA A 20 18.83 -26.70 -12.83
CA ALA A 20 17.47 -26.56 -12.34
C ALA A 20 17.15 -25.05 -12.33
N PHE A 21 16.28 -24.62 -13.24
CA PHE A 21 15.59 -23.35 -13.09
C PHE A 21 14.58 -23.55 -11.96
N ALA A 22 14.79 -22.86 -10.83
CA ALA A 22 13.76 -22.72 -9.82
C ALA A 22 12.65 -21.85 -10.43
N ASP A 23 11.50 -22.47 -10.64
CA ASP A 23 10.24 -21.79 -10.93
C ASP A 23 9.80 -21.15 -9.60
N GLU A 24 10.11 -19.87 -9.40
CA GLU A 24 9.47 -19.07 -8.36
C GLU A 24 8.01 -18.90 -8.80
N SER A 25 7.16 -19.83 -8.38
CA SER A 25 5.71 -19.60 -8.46
C SER A 25 5.42 -18.44 -7.52
N SER A 26 5.28 -17.24 -8.08
CA SER A 26 4.66 -16.13 -7.39
C SER A 26 3.24 -16.61 -7.03
N GLU A 27 3.04 -17.07 -5.80
CA GLU A 27 1.72 -17.38 -5.29
C GLU A 27 0.92 -16.07 -5.40
N ASP A 28 -0.09 -16.09 -6.28
CA ASP A 28 -0.96 -14.95 -6.54
C ASP A 28 -1.75 -14.66 -5.26
N VAL A 29 -1.19 -13.79 -4.41
CA VAL A 29 -1.80 -13.43 -3.12
C VAL A 29 -3.13 -12.77 -3.41
N SER A 30 -4.22 -13.43 -3.02
CA SER A 30 -5.55 -12.89 -3.25
C SER A 30 -5.67 -11.47 -2.66
N PRO A 31 -6.43 -10.55 -3.28
CA PRO A 31 -6.57 -9.18 -2.77
C PRO A 31 -7.10 -9.10 -1.34
N ALA A 32 -7.81 -10.13 -0.87
CA ALA A 32 -8.29 -10.26 0.51
C ALA A 32 -7.18 -10.61 1.52
N GLN A 33 -6.02 -11.06 1.06
CA GLN A 33 -4.86 -11.44 1.88
C GLN A 33 -3.65 -10.52 1.68
N ALA A 34 -3.71 -9.60 0.71
CA ALA A 34 -2.64 -8.65 0.44
C ALA A 34 -2.28 -7.85 1.71
N ASP A 35 -0.99 -7.71 1.99
CA ASP A 35 -0.51 -6.80 3.04
C ASP A 35 -0.72 -5.36 2.56
N ILE A 36 -1.51 -4.61 3.34
CA ILE A 36 -1.85 -3.21 3.06
C ILE A 36 -1.23 -2.23 4.08
N SER A 37 -0.48 -2.71 5.07
CA SER A 37 0.21 -1.84 6.01
C SER A 37 1.35 -1.06 5.34
N GLY A 38 1.72 0.09 5.90
CA GLY A 38 2.77 0.96 5.38
C GLY A 38 2.24 2.22 4.69
N GLU A 39 3.11 2.88 3.94
CA GLU A 39 2.84 4.17 3.31
C GLU A 39 2.14 4.04 1.97
N TRP A 40 1.22 4.96 1.72
CA TRP A 40 0.43 5.09 0.51
C TRP A 40 0.38 6.54 0.07
N ALA A 41 0.52 6.79 -1.22
CA ALA A 41 0.10 8.02 -1.85
C ALA A 41 -1.33 7.85 -2.36
N PHE A 42 -2.13 8.90 -2.27
CA PHE A 42 -3.47 8.91 -2.83
C PHE A 42 -3.74 10.14 -3.67
N GLU A 43 -4.63 9.98 -4.63
CA GLU A 43 -5.27 11.05 -5.39
C GLU A 43 -6.78 10.84 -5.42
N ALA A 44 -7.54 11.93 -5.41
CA ALA A 44 -8.98 11.91 -5.61
C ALA A 44 -9.38 12.86 -6.73
N ASN A 45 -10.20 12.37 -7.65
CA ASN A 45 -10.73 13.16 -8.74
C ASN A 45 -11.93 13.98 -8.24
N THR A 46 -11.68 15.26 -7.97
CA THR A 46 -12.69 16.23 -7.55
C THR A 46 -13.28 17.06 -8.70
N ASN A 47 -13.05 16.64 -9.95
CA ASN A 47 -13.30 17.37 -11.20
C ASN A 47 -12.35 18.57 -11.41
N ASP A 48 -12.48 19.25 -12.55
CA ASP A 48 -11.50 20.22 -13.09
C ASP A 48 -11.23 21.48 -12.24
N GLU A 49 -11.86 21.65 -11.09
CA GLU A 49 -11.77 22.87 -10.27
C GLU A 49 -10.79 22.76 -9.09
N CYS A 50 -10.42 21.53 -8.69
CA CYS A 50 -9.48 21.27 -7.61
C CYS A 50 -8.62 20.03 -7.89
N SER A 51 -7.39 20.00 -7.38
CA SER A 51 -6.62 18.76 -7.24
C SER A 51 -6.66 18.29 -5.79
N PHE A 52 -6.81 16.99 -5.57
CA PHE A 52 -6.82 16.40 -4.22
C PHE A 52 -5.83 15.25 -4.16
N THR A 53 -4.80 15.39 -3.34
CA THR A 53 -3.70 14.42 -3.22
C THR A 53 -3.30 14.26 -1.77
N GLY A 54 -2.57 13.21 -1.42
CA GLY A 54 -2.00 13.11 -0.08
C GLY A 54 -1.21 11.84 0.16
N LEU A 55 -0.80 11.69 1.42
CA LEU A 55 -0.12 10.52 1.94
C LEU A 55 -0.95 9.91 3.07
N ALA A 56 -0.90 8.59 3.18
CA ALA A 56 -1.49 7.81 4.26
C ALA A 56 -0.45 6.83 4.80
N LEU A 57 -0.39 6.67 6.13
CA LEU A 57 0.37 5.59 6.77
C LEU A 57 -0.62 4.66 7.48
N LEU A 58 -0.70 3.40 7.04
CA LEU A 58 -1.53 2.37 7.67
C LEU A 58 -0.68 1.52 8.62
N THR A 59 -0.94 1.58 9.91
CA THR A 59 -0.22 0.83 10.95
C THR A 59 -1.09 -0.30 11.47
N ARG A 60 -0.57 -1.54 11.45
CA ARG A 60 -1.28 -2.70 12.01
C ARG A 60 -1.55 -2.52 13.50
N THR A 61 -2.72 -2.99 13.93
CA THR A 61 -3.03 -3.19 15.35
C THR A 61 -2.87 -4.66 15.75
N ASP A 62 -3.22 -4.99 16.99
CA ASP A 62 -3.30 -6.38 17.46
C ASP A 62 -4.44 -7.16 16.77
N ASP A 63 -5.45 -6.46 16.23
CA ASP A 63 -6.51 -7.04 15.39
C ASP A 63 -6.05 -7.00 13.92
N PRO A 64 -5.93 -8.16 13.24
CA PRO A 64 -5.37 -8.24 11.88
C PRO A 64 -6.22 -7.52 10.82
N ASP A 65 -7.50 -7.26 11.09
CA ASP A 65 -8.41 -6.55 10.20
C ASP A 65 -8.57 -5.06 10.58
N ARG A 66 -7.77 -4.55 11.54
CA ARG A 66 -7.80 -3.14 11.95
C ARG A 66 -6.44 -2.47 11.83
N PHE A 67 -6.50 -1.20 11.45
CA PHE A 67 -5.35 -0.33 11.32
C PHE A 67 -5.61 1.00 12.03
N GLU A 68 -4.61 1.50 12.72
CA GLU A 68 -4.51 2.93 12.99
C GLU A 68 -3.86 3.59 11.79
N CYS A 69 -4.20 4.84 11.52
CA CYS A 69 -3.59 5.55 10.41
C CYS A 69 -3.43 7.05 10.62
N GLU A 70 -2.52 7.60 9.83
CA GLU A 70 -2.32 9.04 9.71
C GLU A 70 -2.44 9.44 8.24
N LEU A 71 -3.13 10.54 7.97
CA LEU A 71 -3.33 11.09 6.63
C LEU A 71 -2.82 12.53 6.61
N THR A 72 -2.12 12.91 5.54
CA THR A 72 -1.88 14.31 5.19
C THR A 72 -2.42 14.57 3.80
N ALA A 73 -3.52 15.32 3.72
CA ALA A 73 -4.19 15.68 2.48
C ALA A 73 -3.81 17.10 2.05
N LEU A 74 -3.66 17.29 0.74
CA LEU A 74 -3.48 18.57 0.07
C LEU A 74 -4.59 18.73 -0.97
N GLN A 75 -5.41 19.74 -0.76
CA GLN A 75 -6.42 20.20 -1.70
C GLN A 75 -6.00 21.56 -2.25
N VAL A 76 -5.83 21.65 -3.56
CA VAL A 76 -5.52 22.91 -4.27
C VAL A 76 -6.67 23.23 -5.20
N CYS A 77 -7.39 24.31 -4.91
CA CYS A 77 -8.46 24.85 -5.76
C CYS A 77 -8.04 26.23 -6.29
N ASN A 78 -8.76 26.75 -7.28
CA ASN A 78 -8.43 28.05 -7.89
C ASN A 78 -8.39 29.24 -6.91
N VAL A 79 -9.18 29.18 -5.83
CA VAL A 79 -9.37 30.29 -4.88
C VAL A 79 -8.79 30.02 -3.50
N GLU A 80 -8.42 28.78 -3.22
CA GLU A 80 -8.06 28.33 -1.87
C GLU A 80 -7.21 27.06 -1.91
N THR A 81 -6.45 26.85 -0.85
CA THR A 81 -5.62 25.66 -0.68
C THR A 81 -5.68 25.25 0.77
N TRP A 82 -5.95 23.97 1.00
CA TRP A 82 -5.91 23.35 2.31
C TRP A 82 -4.87 22.26 2.35
N GLN A 83 -4.13 22.23 3.44
CA GLN A 83 -3.31 21.09 3.80
C GLN A 83 -3.71 20.67 5.21
N VAL A 84 -4.14 19.42 5.36
CA VAL A 84 -4.79 18.94 6.58
C VAL A 84 -4.14 17.65 7.04
N ARG A 85 -3.73 17.61 8.30
CA ARG A 85 -3.28 16.38 8.97
C ARG A 85 -4.43 15.79 9.75
N GLN A 86 -4.59 14.48 9.63
CA GLN A 86 -5.70 13.74 10.21
C GLN A 86 -5.18 12.46 10.84
N SER A 87 -5.75 12.11 11.99
CA SER A 87 -5.70 10.75 12.51
C SER A 87 -6.85 9.96 11.85
N CYS A 88 -6.71 8.65 11.76
CA CYS A 88 -7.78 7.80 11.26
C CYS A 88 -7.71 6.40 11.82
N SER A 89 -8.84 5.71 11.75
CA SER A 89 -8.93 4.27 11.97
C SER A 89 -9.44 3.62 10.70
N ALA A 90 -8.96 2.41 10.42
CA ALA A 90 -9.40 1.66 9.26
C ALA A 90 -9.78 0.22 9.60
N VAL A 91 -10.82 -0.28 8.94
CA VAL A 91 -11.33 -1.64 9.09
C VAL A 91 -11.34 -2.33 7.74
N ARG A 92 -10.71 -3.50 7.69
CA ARG A 92 -10.73 -4.40 6.53
C ARG A 92 -11.94 -5.34 6.62
N LEU A 93 -12.65 -5.46 5.50
CA LEU A 93 -13.73 -6.41 5.31
C LEU A 93 -13.48 -7.17 4.00
N GLY A 94 -12.70 -8.24 4.08
CA GLY A 94 -12.28 -9.01 2.89
C GLY A 94 -11.40 -8.18 1.95
N ASP A 95 -11.92 -7.86 0.76
CA ASP A 95 -11.25 -7.03 -0.25
C ASP A 95 -11.63 -5.54 -0.17
N GLN A 96 -12.31 -5.12 0.90
CA GLN A 96 -12.67 -3.73 1.15
C GLN A 96 -11.90 -3.17 2.35
N LEU A 97 -11.50 -1.91 2.28
CA LEU A 97 -10.97 -1.12 3.37
C LEU A 97 -11.88 0.10 3.59
N ILE A 98 -12.34 0.29 4.82
CA ILE A 98 -13.10 1.48 5.25
C ILE A 98 -12.19 2.29 6.14
N ILE A 99 -12.00 3.57 5.84
CA ILE A 99 -11.20 4.51 6.62
C ILE A 99 -12.13 5.61 7.12
N ASP A 100 -12.08 5.88 8.42
CA ASP A 100 -12.80 6.97 9.08
C ASP A 100 -11.77 7.89 9.77
N SER A 101 -11.84 9.19 9.47
CA SER A 101 -10.81 10.17 9.78
C SER A 101 -11.28 11.22 10.78
N THR A 102 -10.33 11.82 11.48
CA THR A 102 -10.52 12.98 12.36
C THR A 102 -9.50 14.04 12.01
N ILE A 103 -9.96 15.28 11.78
CA ILE A 103 -9.08 16.42 11.54
C ILE A 103 -8.35 16.77 12.83
N GLU A 104 -7.03 16.70 12.77
CA GLU A 104 -6.16 17.06 13.90
C GLU A 104 -5.62 18.47 13.74
N GLU A 105 -5.29 18.86 12.50
CA GLU A 105 -4.61 20.12 12.24
C GLU A 105 -4.79 20.61 10.80
N PHE A 106 -5.13 21.89 10.67
CA PHE A 106 -5.02 22.62 9.42
C PHE A 106 -3.60 23.20 9.29
N ILE A 107 -2.72 22.49 8.60
CA ILE A 107 -1.35 22.95 8.27
C ILE A 107 -1.42 24.19 7.39
N GLN A 108 -2.35 24.20 6.44
CA GLN A 108 -2.67 25.34 5.59
C GLN A 108 -4.19 25.47 5.42
N GLY A 109 -4.66 26.72 5.31
CA GLY A 109 -6.07 27.06 5.19
C GLY A 109 -6.70 27.38 6.54
N ARG A 110 -7.91 27.90 6.54
CA ARG A 110 -8.64 28.26 7.76
C ARG A 110 -9.70 27.21 8.06
N ASP A 111 -9.83 26.85 9.33
CA ASP A 111 -10.98 26.11 9.81
C ASP A 111 -12.19 27.04 9.91
N ILE A 112 -12.98 27.05 8.86
CA ILE A 112 -14.26 27.76 8.80
C ILE A 112 -15.42 26.77 8.59
N GLY A 113 -15.20 25.48 8.86
CA GLY A 113 -16.15 24.40 8.57
C GLY A 113 -16.32 24.07 7.08
N ALA A 114 -15.44 24.55 6.21
CA ALA A 114 -15.48 24.28 4.77
C ALA A 114 -14.71 23.01 4.36
N TYR A 115 -13.96 22.40 5.28
CA TYR A 115 -13.24 21.15 5.07
C TYR A 115 -13.84 20.08 6.00
N MET A 116 -14.10 18.89 5.48
CA MET A 116 -14.63 17.75 6.25
C MET A 116 -13.56 16.65 6.33
N PRO A 117 -13.62 15.77 7.34
CA PRO A 117 -12.70 14.64 7.43
C PRO A 117 -12.69 13.80 6.13
N ASP A 118 -11.52 13.30 5.77
CA ASP A 118 -11.34 12.50 4.57
C ASP A 118 -11.56 11.03 4.86
N ASP A 119 -12.81 10.60 4.81
CA ASP A 119 -13.16 9.20 4.96
C ASP A 119 -13.05 8.47 3.62
N PHE A 120 -12.70 7.19 3.62
CA PHE A 120 -12.58 6.41 2.39
C PHE A 120 -13.31 5.07 2.48
N THR A 121 -13.83 4.60 1.33
CA THR A 121 -14.13 3.19 1.10
C THR A 121 -13.39 2.77 -0.15
N LEU A 122 -12.43 1.88 0.03
CA LEU A 122 -11.54 1.42 -1.03
C LEU A 122 -11.75 -0.07 -1.25
N LYS A 123 -11.65 -0.49 -2.51
CA LYS A 123 -11.48 -1.88 -2.87
C LYS A 123 -10.00 -2.16 -3.07
N ILE A 124 -9.48 -3.14 -2.34
CA ILE A 124 -8.12 -3.65 -2.46
C ILE A 124 -8.04 -4.42 -3.77
N LYS A 125 -7.14 -3.99 -4.66
CA LYS A 125 -6.91 -4.63 -5.96
C LYS A 125 -5.69 -5.54 -5.92
N SER A 126 -4.67 -5.12 -5.18
CA SER A 126 -3.39 -5.80 -4.98
C SER A 126 -2.69 -5.19 -3.77
N GLY A 127 -1.51 -5.72 -3.39
CA GLY A 127 -0.69 -5.17 -2.30
C GLY A 127 -0.15 -3.76 -2.57
N ASP A 128 -0.28 -3.26 -3.82
CA ASP A 128 0.23 -1.96 -4.25
C ASP A 128 -0.84 -1.01 -4.83
N HIS A 129 -2.11 -1.41 -4.84
CA HIS A 129 -3.19 -0.65 -5.43
C HIS A 129 -4.51 -0.85 -4.70
N MET A 130 -5.12 0.27 -4.30
CA MET A 130 -6.51 0.31 -3.85
C MET A 130 -7.26 1.40 -4.60
N ARG A 131 -8.55 1.19 -4.84
CA ARG A 131 -9.38 2.17 -5.53
C ARG A 131 -10.79 2.18 -4.98
N GLY A 132 -11.37 3.36 -4.82
CA GLY A 132 -12.75 3.50 -4.39
C GLY A 132 -13.18 4.95 -4.33
N VAL A 133 -13.71 5.36 -3.18
CA VAL A 133 -14.38 6.65 -3.02
C VAL A 133 -13.86 7.36 -1.77
N LEU A 134 -13.41 8.60 -1.93
CA LEU A 134 -13.31 9.60 -0.88
C LEU A 134 -14.72 10.09 -0.55
N ARG A 135 -15.09 10.03 0.72
CA ARG A 135 -16.31 10.58 1.30
C ARG A 135 -15.91 11.76 2.20
N SER A 136 -16.22 12.96 1.76
CA SER A 136 -16.02 14.19 2.54
C SER A 136 -17.27 15.06 2.31
N TRP A 137 -17.11 16.31 1.86
CA TRP A 137 -18.23 17.13 1.38
C TRP A 137 -18.99 16.53 0.18
N GLY A 138 -18.36 15.60 -0.54
CA GLY A 138 -18.93 14.87 -1.66
C GLY A 138 -18.36 13.46 -1.76
N GLN A 139 -18.63 12.81 -2.89
CA GLN A 139 -18.07 11.51 -3.23
C GLN A 139 -17.19 11.65 -4.46
N HIS A 140 -15.91 11.30 -4.31
CA HIS A 140 -14.90 11.46 -5.35
C HIS A 140 -14.16 10.14 -5.56
N ILE A 141 -13.88 9.79 -6.81
CA ILE A 141 -13.10 8.58 -7.09
C ILE A 141 -11.69 8.78 -6.55
N ALA A 142 -11.26 7.88 -5.68
CA ALA A 142 -9.94 7.90 -5.07
C ALA A 142 -9.11 6.67 -5.50
N GLU A 143 -7.82 6.89 -5.74
CA GLU A 143 -6.85 5.85 -6.03
C GLU A 143 -5.68 5.96 -5.06
N PHE A 144 -5.27 4.82 -4.51
CA PHE A 144 -4.16 4.69 -3.58
C PHE A 144 -3.11 3.79 -4.22
N ARG A 145 -1.86 4.26 -4.20
CA ARG A 145 -0.66 3.55 -4.67
C ARG A 145 0.40 3.56 -3.58
N ARG A 146 1.30 2.58 -3.58
CA ARG A 146 2.42 2.56 -2.63
C ARG A 146 3.28 3.80 -2.82
N ALA A 147 3.64 4.44 -1.70
CA ALA A 147 4.51 5.62 -1.73
C ALA A 147 5.98 5.28 -2.04
N GLU A 148 6.35 3.98 -2.04
CA GLU A 148 7.69 3.53 -2.38
C GLU A 148 8.08 4.00 -3.80
N GLY A 149 9.13 4.84 -3.87
CA GLY A 149 9.60 5.47 -5.10
C GLY A 149 9.34 6.98 -5.19
N VAL A 150 8.57 7.57 -4.25
CA VAL A 150 8.42 9.03 -4.11
C VAL A 150 9.49 9.55 -3.15
N ILE A 151 10.74 9.58 -3.58
CA ILE A 151 11.74 10.45 -2.94
C ILE A 151 11.43 11.87 -3.42
N GLY A 152 10.79 12.65 -2.55
CA GLY A 152 10.75 14.12 -2.65
C GLY A 152 12.00 14.74 -2.07
#